data_AF-A0A661V6A8-F1
#
_entry.id   AF-A0A661V6A8-F1
#
_cell.length_a   1.000
_cell.length_b   1.000
_cell.length_c   1.000
_cell.angle_alpha   90.00
_cell.angle_beta   90.00
_cell.angle_gamma   90.00
#
_symmetry.space_group_name_H-M   'P 1'
#
loop_
_entity.id
_entity.type
_entity.pdbx_description
1 polymer ?
#
loop_
_entity_poly.entity_id
_entity_poly.type
_entity_poly.pdbx_seq_one_letter_code
_entity_poly.pdbx_strand_id
1 'polypeptide(L)'
;MAIDQLLELLTDYCNPRAFNQYRDVHPELDLPDGATRRRRNLRQYLRAFADARFVLVGEAAGYAGCRFSGIPFTCEAQLVGPERLDWTLECGDGLARSSAGETLWVERSAKIVWEALRTRSDCLLWNAFPWHPFEEGDLLSNRAPGRDLSAGLEVLRC
;
A
#
# COMPACT_ATOMS: atom_id res chain seq x y z
N MET A 1 8.80 5.05 -17.57
CA MET A 1 9.25 3.74 -17.06
C MET A 1 8.03 2.87 -16.80
N ALA A 2 8.08 1.57 -17.07
CA ALA A 2 6.90 0.71 -17.01
C ALA A 2 6.54 0.32 -15.56
N ILE A 3 5.30 0.58 -15.15
CA ILE A 3 4.72 0.12 -13.86
C ILE A 3 4.98 -1.37 -13.60
N ASP A 4 5.11 -2.16 -14.67
CA ASP A 4 5.35 -3.60 -14.57
C ASP A 4 6.72 -3.93 -13.96
N GLN A 5 7.78 -3.19 -14.30
CA GLN A 5 9.12 -3.37 -13.70
C GLN A 5 9.11 -3.06 -12.19
N LEU A 6 8.39 -2.00 -11.80
CA LEU A 6 8.21 -1.66 -10.38
C LEU A 6 7.49 -2.79 -9.62
N LEU A 7 6.43 -3.36 -10.22
CA LEU A 7 5.66 -4.44 -9.63
C LEU A 7 6.44 -5.76 -9.54
N GLU A 8 7.33 -6.03 -10.50
CA GLU A 8 8.27 -7.16 -10.44
C GLU A 8 9.20 -7.02 -9.23
N LEU A 9 9.90 -5.89 -9.09
CA LEU A 9 10.78 -5.62 -7.94
C LEU A 9 10.05 -5.74 -6.59
N LEU A 10 8.83 -5.20 -6.51
CA LEU A 10 8.00 -5.30 -5.32
C LEU A 10 7.60 -6.75 -4.99
N THR A 11 7.33 -7.57 -6.00
CA THR A 11 6.91 -8.96 -5.84
C THR A 11 8.09 -9.86 -5.47
N ASP A 12 9.28 -9.61 -6.01
CA ASP A 12 10.44 -10.49 -5.84
C ASP A 12 11.05 -10.44 -4.43
N TYR A 13 10.90 -9.32 -3.72
CA TYR A 13 11.47 -9.14 -2.39
C TYR A 13 10.94 -10.14 -1.36
N CYS A 14 11.83 -10.81 -0.63
CA CYS A 14 11.48 -11.72 0.47
C CYS A 14 12.29 -11.39 1.72
N ASN A 15 11.62 -11.30 2.87
CA ASN A 15 12.26 -11.15 4.17
C ASN A 15 11.37 -11.77 5.25
N PRO A 16 11.88 -12.65 6.13
CA PRO A 16 11.08 -13.29 7.16
C PRO A 16 10.47 -12.33 8.19
N ARG A 17 10.97 -11.08 8.27
CA ARG A 17 10.51 -10.02 9.19
C ARG A 17 9.67 -8.94 8.51
N ALA A 18 9.25 -9.17 7.27
CA ALA A 18 8.36 -8.27 6.55
C ALA A 18 7.39 -9.06 5.68
N PHE A 19 6.11 -8.75 5.80
CA PHE A 19 5.08 -9.32 4.95
C PHE A 19 5.10 -8.61 3.60
N ASN A 20 5.29 -9.35 2.51
CA ASN A 20 5.26 -8.76 1.17
C ASN A 20 3.82 -8.75 0.65
N GLN A 21 3.14 -7.61 0.81
CA GLN A 21 1.75 -7.46 0.39
C GLN A 21 1.51 -7.58 -1.14
N TYR A 22 2.56 -7.57 -1.95
CA TYR A 22 2.46 -7.70 -3.40
C TYR A 22 2.62 -9.15 -3.88
N ARG A 23 3.10 -10.04 -3.00
CA ARG A 23 3.33 -11.47 -3.28
C ARG A 23 2.49 -12.38 -2.39
N ASP A 24 2.54 -12.15 -1.08
CA ASP A 24 2.10 -13.10 -0.07
C ASP A 24 0.59 -12.96 0.22
N VAL A 25 -0.07 -14.06 0.58
CA VAL A 25 -1.47 -14.10 1.04
C VAL A 25 -1.50 -14.86 2.36
N HIS A 26 -1.97 -14.21 3.43
CA HIS A 26 -2.17 -14.86 4.72
C HIS A 26 -3.58 -15.50 4.77
N PRO A 27 -3.70 -16.84 4.93
CA PRO A 27 -4.98 -17.54 4.78
C PRO A 27 -6.13 -17.05 5.66
N GLU A 28 -5.82 -16.53 6.86
CA GLU A 28 -6.83 -16.08 7.82
C GLU A 28 -7.11 -14.58 7.75
N LEU A 29 -6.18 -13.79 7.21
CA LEU A 29 -6.27 -12.32 7.23
C LEU A 29 -6.66 -11.75 5.86
N ASP A 30 -6.34 -12.46 4.79
CA ASP A 30 -6.47 -12.01 3.42
C ASP A 30 -7.45 -12.90 2.65
N LEU A 31 -8.16 -12.32 1.69
CA LEU A 31 -8.89 -13.07 0.67
C LEU A 31 -7.91 -13.90 -0.19
N PRO A 32 -8.34 -15.02 -0.78
CA PRO A 32 -7.45 -15.90 -1.57
C PRO A 32 -6.69 -15.20 -2.70
N ASP A 33 -7.27 -14.15 -3.29
CA ASP A 33 -6.68 -13.33 -4.35
C ASP A 33 -6.08 -12.00 -3.85
N GLY A 34 -5.83 -11.87 -2.54
CA GLY A 34 -5.46 -10.62 -1.89
C GLY A 34 -4.21 -9.94 -2.46
N ALA A 35 -3.16 -10.70 -2.80
CA ALA A 35 -1.97 -10.15 -3.46
C ALA A 35 -2.28 -9.57 -4.86
N THR A 36 -3.10 -10.26 -5.65
CA THR A 36 -3.54 -9.78 -6.96
C THR A 36 -4.37 -8.50 -6.84
N ARG A 37 -5.26 -8.42 -5.85
CA ARG A 37 -6.04 -7.20 -5.58
C ARG A 37 -5.15 -6.01 -5.24
N ARG A 38 -4.17 -6.20 -4.36
CA ARG A 38 -3.24 -5.13 -3.95
C ARG A 38 -2.37 -4.64 -5.10
N ARG A 39 -1.87 -5.54 -5.95
CA ARG A 39 -1.16 -5.15 -7.18
C ARG A 39 -2.05 -4.39 -8.17
N ARG A 40 -3.32 -4.79 -8.29
CA ARG A 40 -4.31 -4.07 -9.12
C ARG A 40 -4.57 -2.67 -8.57
N ASN A 41 -4.81 -2.56 -7.26
CA ASN A 41 -5.02 -1.29 -6.58
C ASN A 41 -3.82 -0.36 -6.77
N LEU A 42 -2.60 -0.85 -6.53
CA LEU A 42 -1.37 -0.10 -6.72
C LEU A 42 -1.22 0.39 -8.17
N ARG A 43 -1.51 -0.46 -9.16
CA ARG A 43 -1.47 -0.06 -10.58
C ARG A 43 -2.46 1.07 -10.89
N GLN A 44 -3.67 1.02 -10.35
CA GLN A 44 -4.65 2.10 -10.55
C GLN A 44 -4.21 3.40 -9.87
N TYR A 45 -3.68 3.29 -8.65
CA TYR A 45 -3.11 4.42 -7.94
C TYR A 45 -1.97 5.09 -8.72
N LEU A 46 -0.98 4.31 -9.18
CA LEU A 46 0.14 4.82 -9.96
C LEU A 46 -0.30 5.49 -11.28
N ARG A 47 -1.39 5.02 -11.89
CA ARG A 47 -1.98 5.65 -13.08
C ARG A 47 -2.68 6.96 -12.75
N ALA A 48 -3.45 7.01 -11.67
CA ALA A 48 -4.16 8.21 -11.24
C ALA A 48 -3.21 9.37 -10.87
N PHE A 49 -1.99 9.04 -10.43
CA PHE A 49 -0.96 9.99 -10.03
C PHE A 49 0.25 9.99 -10.99
N ALA A 50 0.08 9.55 -12.25
CA ALA A 50 1.17 9.42 -13.21
C ALA A 50 1.87 10.76 -13.54
N ASP A 51 1.12 11.87 -13.45
CA ASP A 51 1.63 13.23 -13.68
C ASP A 51 2.05 13.96 -12.38
N ALA A 52 2.20 13.23 -11.27
CA ALA A 52 2.61 13.80 -10.01
C ALA A 52 4.00 14.46 -10.12
N ARG A 53 4.15 15.64 -9.52
CA ARG A 53 5.41 16.41 -9.51
C ARG A 53 6.22 16.17 -8.25
N PHE A 54 5.55 15.74 -7.19
CA PHE A 54 6.14 15.52 -5.88
C PHE A 54 5.92 14.07 -5.47
N VAL A 55 6.89 13.52 -4.74
CA VAL A 55 6.73 12.26 -4.02
C VAL A 55 6.90 12.53 -2.53
N LEU A 56 5.87 12.23 -1.74
CA LEU A 56 5.94 12.24 -0.28
C LEU A 56 6.26 10.82 0.19
N VAL A 57 7.43 10.67 0.81
CA VAL A 57 7.96 9.37 1.22
C VAL A 57 7.80 9.19 2.73
N GLY A 58 7.02 8.20 3.13
CA GLY A 58 6.92 7.68 4.50
C GLY A 58 7.96 6.60 4.81
N GLU A 59 7.99 6.12 6.05
CA GLU A 59 8.97 5.11 6.46
C GLU A 59 8.65 3.72 5.88
N ALA A 60 7.53 3.11 6.29
CA ALA A 60 7.18 1.75 5.92
C ALA A 60 5.67 1.53 5.78
N ALA A 61 5.26 0.45 5.13
CA ALA A 61 3.84 0.08 5.05
C ALA A 61 3.29 -0.29 6.43
N GLY A 62 2.22 0.36 6.86
CA GLY A 62 1.48 0.03 8.07
C GLY A 62 0.51 -1.15 7.88
N TYR A 63 0.27 -1.92 8.95
CA TYR A 63 -0.59 -3.11 8.89
C TYR A 63 -2.04 -2.77 8.55
N ALA A 64 -2.61 -1.70 9.13
CA ALA A 64 -4.01 -1.30 8.89
C ALA A 64 -4.21 -0.45 7.62
N GLY A 65 -3.13 -0.18 6.89
CA GLY A 65 -3.13 0.64 5.68
C GLY A 65 -2.63 -0.15 4.48
N CYS A 66 -1.41 0.19 4.05
CA CYS A 66 -0.78 -0.30 2.83
C CYS A 66 -0.66 -1.84 2.77
N ARG A 67 -0.53 -2.55 3.90
CA ARG A 67 -0.53 -4.02 3.92
C ARG A 67 -1.77 -4.63 3.26
N PHE A 68 -2.96 -4.04 3.48
CA PHE A 68 -4.23 -4.53 2.93
C PHE A 68 -4.69 -3.75 1.70
N SER A 69 -4.48 -2.42 1.64
CA SER A 69 -4.88 -1.65 0.46
C SER A 69 -3.95 -1.86 -0.73
N GLY A 70 -2.68 -2.17 -0.48
CA GLY A 70 -1.59 -2.17 -1.47
C GLY A 70 -1.03 -0.78 -1.79
N ILE A 71 -1.61 0.28 -1.21
CA ILE A 71 -1.30 1.67 -1.56
C ILE A 71 -0.72 2.40 -0.33
N PRO A 72 0.44 3.07 -0.45
CA PRO A 72 1.03 3.87 0.62
C PRO A 72 0.03 4.86 1.23
N PHE A 73 0.06 5.00 2.56
CA PHE A 73 -0.82 5.91 3.31
C PHE A 73 -2.31 5.79 2.96
N THR A 74 -2.79 4.60 2.62
CA THR A 74 -4.19 4.39 2.23
C THR A 74 -4.70 3.13 2.91
N CYS A 75 -5.84 3.22 3.57
CA CYS A 75 -6.53 2.06 4.17
C CYS A 75 -7.73 1.61 3.32
N GLU A 76 -8.28 0.43 3.60
CA GLU A 76 -9.40 -0.11 2.81
C GLU A 76 -10.66 0.75 2.90
N ALA A 77 -10.92 1.37 4.06
CA ALA A 77 -12.05 2.30 4.21
C ALA A 77 -11.96 3.51 3.26
N GLN A 78 -10.75 4.02 3.02
CA GLN A 78 -10.48 5.10 2.06
C GLN A 78 -10.45 4.63 0.61
N LEU A 79 -10.37 3.32 0.39
CA LEU A 79 -10.28 2.73 -0.95
C LEU A 79 -11.64 2.32 -1.50
N VAL A 80 -12.44 1.63 -0.70
CA VAL A 80 -13.73 1.02 -1.12
C VAL A 80 -14.86 1.28 -0.13
N GLY A 81 -14.59 1.95 0.99
CA GLY A 81 -15.57 2.22 2.02
C GLY A 81 -16.41 3.48 1.76
N PRO A 82 -17.28 3.85 2.72
CA PRO A 82 -18.12 5.05 2.63
C PRO A 82 -17.32 6.36 2.58
N GLU A 83 -16.12 6.40 3.17
CA GLU A 83 -15.20 7.56 3.19
C GLU A 83 -14.13 7.46 2.09
N ARG A 84 -14.46 6.85 0.94
CA ARG A 84 -13.50 6.68 -0.16
C ARG A 84 -12.97 8.03 -0.68
N LEU A 85 -11.70 8.04 -1.07
CA LEU A 85 -11.01 9.23 -1.58
C LEU A 85 -11.51 9.60 -2.99
N ASP A 86 -11.56 10.89 -3.32
CA ASP A 86 -12.13 11.37 -4.59
C ASP A 86 -11.49 10.74 -5.84
N TRP A 87 -10.16 10.54 -5.84
CA TRP A 87 -9.44 9.93 -6.97
C TRP A 87 -9.87 8.47 -7.24
N THR A 88 -10.45 7.79 -6.25
CA THR A 88 -10.94 6.42 -6.39
C THR A 88 -12.22 6.34 -7.23
N LEU A 89 -12.97 7.45 -7.33
CA LEU A 89 -14.24 7.51 -8.05
C LEU A 89 -14.05 7.28 -9.55
N GLU A 90 -12.96 7.81 -10.11
CA GLU A 90 -12.60 7.66 -11.53
C GLU A 90 -12.06 6.26 -11.85
N CYS A 91 -11.72 5.46 -10.83
CA CYS A 91 -11.21 4.10 -11.01
C CYS A 91 -12.31 3.03 -11.22
N GLY A 92 -13.59 3.40 -11.08
CA GLY A 92 -14.73 2.48 -11.15
C GLY A 92 -14.58 1.27 -10.21
N ASP A 93 -14.99 0.09 -10.67
CA ASP A 93 -14.86 -1.17 -9.91
C ASP A 93 -13.42 -1.76 -9.93
N GLY A 94 -12.43 -0.96 -10.35
CA GLY A 94 -11.04 -1.36 -10.46
C GLY A 94 -10.32 -1.52 -9.11
N LEU A 95 -10.87 -0.97 -8.02
CA LEU A 95 -10.30 -1.03 -6.67
C LEU A 95 -11.05 -2.04 -5.81
N ALA A 96 -10.34 -2.78 -4.95
CA ALA A 96 -10.96 -3.76 -4.08
C ALA A 96 -10.25 -3.90 -2.73
N ARG A 97 -11.02 -4.22 -1.68
CA ARG A 97 -10.48 -4.75 -0.42
C ARG A 97 -9.71 -6.06 -0.64
N SER A 98 -8.68 -6.31 0.15
CA SER A 98 -7.94 -7.58 0.15
C SER A 98 -8.08 -8.36 1.45
N SER A 99 -8.52 -7.73 2.55
CA SER A 99 -8.69 -8.39 3.84
C SER A 99 -9.93 -9.30 3.87
N ALA A 100 -9.87 -10.37 4.66
CA ALA A 100 -10.97 -11.31 4.87
C ALA A 100 -11.92 -10.93 6.02
N GLY A 101 -11.57 -9.92 6.83
CA GLY A 101 -12.36 -9.53 8.01
C GLY A 101 -13.75 -8.98 7.67
N GLU A 102 -14.67 -8.94 8.64
CA GLU A 102 -16.01 -8.37 8.41
C GLU A 102 -15.95 -6.85 8.17
N THR A 103 -15.04 -6.17 8.86
CA THR A 103 -14.85 -4.72 8.78
C THR A 103 -13.68 -4.35 7.89
N LEU A 104 -13.75 -3.15 7.30
CA LEU A 104 -12.65 -2.57 6.54
C LEU A 104 -11.59 -2.02 7.49
N TRP A 105 -10.32 -2.19 7.13
CA TRP A 105 -9.23 -1.58 7.88
C TRP A 105 -9.25 -0.04 7.77
N VAL A 106 -8.92 0.61 8.89
CA VAL A 106 -8.83 2.06 9.03
C VAL A 106 -7.46 2.41 9.62
N GLU A 107 -6.74 3.33 8.98
CA GLU A 107 -5.46 3.84 9.46
C GLU A 107 -5.54 5.35 9.71
N ARG A 108 -5.31 5.77 10.96
CA ARG A 108 -5.40 7.20 11.34
C ARG A 108 -4.39 8.07 10.59
N SER A 109 -3.16 7.58 10.42
CA SER A 109 -2.09 8.32 9.72
C SER A 109 -2.44 8.54 8.25
N ALA A 110 -3.00 7.53 7.59
CA ALA A 110 -3.52 7.64 6.22
C ALA A 110 -4.59 8.72 6.11
N LYS A 111 -5.54 8.77 7.06
CA LYS A 111 -6.56 9.83 7.11
C LYS A 111 -5.95 11.22 7.22
N ILE A 112 -5.01 11.42 8.14
CA ILE A 112 -4.35 12.72 8.34
C ILE A 112 -3.61 13.17 7.07
N VAL A 113 -2.87 12.27 6.41
CA VAL A 113 -2.09 12.62 5.20
C VAL A 113 -3.01 13.00 4.05
N TRP A 114 -4.04 12.20 3.76
CA TRP A 114 -5.00 12.51 2.69
C TRP A 114 -5.82 13.76 2.98
N GLU A 115 -6.20 13.99 4.24
CA GLU A 115 -6.85 15.24 4.64
C GLU A 115 -5.94 16.45 4.37
N ALA A 116 -4.64 16.35 4.64
CA ALA A 116 -3.69 17.42 4.36
C ALA A 116 -3.51 17.67 2.85
N LEU A 117 -3.52 16.60 2.03
CA LEU A 117 -3.42 16.70 0.57
C LEU A 117 -4.69 17.21 -0.09
N ARG A 118 -5.87 17.03 0.53
CA ARG A 118 -7.17 17.43 -0.04
C ARG A 118 -7.35 16.82 -1.43
N THR A 119 -7.54 17.66 -2.45
CA THR A 119 -7.80 17.28 -3.84
C THR A 119 -6.54 17.27 -4.70
N ARG A 120 -5.35 17.37 -4.11
CA ARG A 120 -4.09 17.39 -4.87
C ARG A 120 -3.84 16.05 -5.55
N SER A 121 -3.68 16.10 -6.87
CA SER A 121 -3.22 14.98 -7.71
C SER A 121 -1.74 15.08 -8.09
N ASP A 122 -1.06 16.17 -7.70
CA ASP A 122 0.34 16.43 -8.06
C ASP A 122 1.35 15.86 -7.04
N CYS A 123 0.88 15.08 -6.07
CA CYS A 123 1.69 14.46 -5.02
C CYS A 123 1.41 12.96 -4.94
N LEU A 124 2.41 12.15 -5.26
CA LEU A 124 2.39 10.70 -5.09
C LEU A 124 2.92 10.34 -3.70
N LEU A 125 2.27 9.41 -3.02
CA LEU A 125 2.62 8.90 -1.71
C LEU A 125 3.39 7.60 -1.89
N TRP A 126 4.50 7.46 -1.18
CA TRP A 126 5.34 6.28 -1.22
C TRP A 126 5.86 5.89 0.16
N ASN A 127 6.32 4.65 0.31
CA ASN A 127 7.00 4.17 1.51
C ASN A 127 8.46 3.84 1.16
N ALA A 128 9.41 4.36 1.92
CA ALA A 128 10.83 4.09 1.72
C ALA A 128 11.15 2.60 1.86
N PHE A 129 10.49 1.92 2.79
CA PHE A 129 10.39 0.46 2.85
C PHE A 129 8.98 0.05 2.41
N PRO A 130 8.77 -0.34 1.14
CA PRO A 130 7.43 -0.52 0.58
C PRO A 130 6.67 -1.71 1.16
N TRP A 131 7.34 -2.64 1.84
CA TRP A 131 6.73 -3.82 2.45
C TRP A 131 6.33 -3.56 3.90
N HIS A 132 5.56 -4.48 4.50
CA HIS A 132 5.07 -4.33 5.87
C HIS A 132 5.97 -5.04 6.90
N PRO A 133 6.85 -4.32 7.63
CA PRO A 133 7.61 -4.88 8.74
C PRO A 133 6.72 -5.06 9.97
N PHE A 134 6.86 -6.22 10.61
CA PHE A 134 6.05 -6.61 11.77
C PHE A 134 6.96 -7.15 12.90
N GLU A 135 6.44 -7.18 14.13
CA GLU A 135 7.07 -7.80 15.29
C GLU A 135 6.91 -9.33 15.23
N GLU A 136 7.92 -10.07 15.67
CA GLU A 136 7.90 -11.53 15.59
C GLU A 136 6.66 -12.14 16.29
N GLY A 137 5.89 -12.94 15.55
CA GLY A 137 4.66 -13.56 16.03
C GLY A 137 3.39 -12.70 15.92
N ASP A 138 3.48 -11.44 15.51
CA ASP A 138 2.32 -10.55 15.35
C ASP A 138 2.31 -9.82 14.00
N LEU A 139 1.61 -10.41 13.01
CA LEU A 139 1.44 -9.84 11.66
C LEU A 139 0.55 -8.59 11.60
N LEU A 140 -0.06 -8.19 12.72
CA LEU A 140 -0.91 -7.00 12.85
C LEU A 140 -0.26 -5.94 13.77
N SER A 141 1.06 -5.98 13.88
CA SER A 141 1.89 -4.99 14.56
C SER A 141 2.70 -4.16 13.56
N ASN A 142 3.08 -2.95 13.94
CA ASN A 142 4.02 -2.14 13.17
C ASN A 142 5.39 -2.17 13.84
N ARG A 143 6.43 -2.39 13.05
CA ARG A 143 7.84 -2.31 13.47
C ARG A 143 8.61 -1.37 12.56
N ALA A 144 9.58 -0.62 13.09
CA ALA A 144 10.50 0.13 12.23
C ALA A 144 11.40 -0.82 11.40
N PRO A 145 11.62 -0.59 10.09
CA PRO A 145 12.42 -1.48 9.24
C PRO A 145 13.89 -1.57 9.66
N GLY A 146 14.44 -0.52 10.29
CA GLY A 146 15.83 -0.50 10.76
C GLY A 146 16.81 -0.69 9.61
N ARG A 147 17.67 -1.72 9.69
CA ARG A 147 18.65 -2.02 8.63
C ARG A 147 18.01 -2.49 7.32
N ASP A 148 16.79 -3.06 7.39
CA ASP A 148 16.07 -3.58 6.23
C ASP A 148 15.58 -2.45 5.30
N LEU A 149 15.56 -1.19 5.80
CA LEU A 149 15.15 -0.01 5.02
C LEU A 149 15.91 0.11 3.69
N SER A 150 17.18 -0.28 3.67
CA SER A 150 18.02 -0.23 2.47
C SER A 150 17.51 -1.09 1.30
N ALA A 151 16.71 -2.13 1.58
CA ALA A 151 16.12 -2.96 0.54
C ALA A 151 15.11 -2.22 -0.34
N GLY A 152 14.50 -1.14 0.15
CA GLY A 152 13.56 -0.33 -0.63
C GLY A 152 14.23 0.65 -1.60
N LEU A 153 15.56 0.81 -1.54
CA LEU A 153 16.28 1.78 -2.37
C LEU A 153 16.18 1.49 -3.86
N GLU A 154 16.15 0.22 -4.26
CA GLU A 154 16.03 -0.15 -5.67
C GLU A 154 14.65 0.24 -6.21
N VAL A 155 13.60 -0.07 -5.45
CA VAL A 155 12.21 0.30 -5.76
C VAL A 155 12.03 1.82 -5.85
N LEU A 156 12.69 2.59 -4.99
CA LEU A 156 12.65 4.06 -5.00
C LEU A 156 13.38 4.70 -6.20
N ARG A 157 14.30 3.98 -6.84
CA ARG A 157 15.10 4.47 -7.97
C ARG A 157 14.48 4.18 -9.32
N CYS A 158 13.37 3.44 -9.34
CA CYS A 158 12.54 3.27 -10.51
C CYS A 158 11.94 4.61 -10.92
#